data_AF-A0AAE1QNK3-F1
#
_entry.id   AF-A0AAE1QNK3-F1
#
_cell.length_a   1.000
_cell.length_b   1.000
_cell.length_c   1.000
_cell.angle_alpha   90.00
_cell.angle_beta   90.00
_cell.angle_gamma   90.00
#
_symmetry.space_group_name_H-M   'P 1'
#
loop_
_entity.id
_entity.type
_entity.pdbx_description
1 polymer ?
#
loop_
_entity_poly.entity_id
_entity_poly.type
_entity_poly.pdbx_seq_one_letter_code
_entity_poly.pdbx_strand_id
1 'polypeptide(L)'
;MGSALSLSKKILESIGGRITLFQATLPNIGPSKSGSVLKNREDVNNRTVSSNNTQVLTPLLNPVTDFYKNLGLECSETQIGVDIFILSSSFADIASISPISKITGGSIFYYGNNGYNIQCSPGRVLARFESDFEYYLSRSIGFEAVLRIRKTKGFGIQSFFGNFFVRSVDLLALPNCNPDSGYAVQLSIDEELKDFSHVCFQAAVLYTSTDGERRIKVHTVSFPVVSTIHEVINNADQEAVVGLVLIKFFKQDNKID
;
A
#
# COMPACT_ATOMS: atom_id res chain seq x y z
N MET A 1 -0.78 5.40 20.83
CA MET A 1 -0.28 5.23 19.45
C MET A 1 -0.10 6.57 18.73
N GLY A 2 -1.15 7.37 18.52
CA GLY A 2 -1.06 8.65 17.79
C GLY A 2 0.06 9.59 18.26
N SER A 3 0.10 9.91 19.55
CA SER A 3 1.17 10.76 20.10
C SER A 3 2.57 10.19 19.90
N ALA A 4 2.72 8.86 19.96
CA ALA A 4 3.99 8.19 19.75
C ALA A 4 4.43 8.31 18.28
N LEU A 5 3.52 8.11 17.32
CA LEU A 5 3.81 8.31 15.90
C LEU A 5 4.19 9.76 15.59
N SER A 6 3.46 10.74 16.14
CA SER A 6 3.80 12.15 15.96
C SER A 6 5.17 12.51 16.54
N LEU A 7 5.56 11.91 17.67
CA LEU A 7 6.90 12.08 18.25
C LEU A 7 7.96 11.41 17.37
N SER A 8 7.75 10.16 16.95
CA SER A 8 8.68 9.44 16.07
C SER A 8 8.91 10.18 14.76
N LYS A 9 7.85 10.76 14.16
CA LYS A 9 7.97 11.62 12.98
C LYS A 9 8.89 12.79 13.25
N LYS A 10 8.72 13.52 14.37
CA LYS A 10 9.57 14.66 14.72
C LYS A 10 11.04 14.28 14.93
N ILE A 11 11.29 13.09 15.49
CA ILE A 11 12.66 12.59 15.69
C ILE A 11 13.33 12.31 14.34
N LEU A 12 12.60 11.69 13.40
CA LEU A 12 13.13 11.29 12.10
C LEU A 12 13.05 12.37 11.02
N GLU A 13 12.30 13.45 11.23
CA GLU A 13 12.00 14.48 10.22
C GLU A 13 13.23 15.08 9.54
N SER A 14 14.37 15.14 10.23
CA SER A 14 15.61 15.69 9.66
C SER A 14 16.37 14.75 8.73
N ILE A 15 16.14 13.43 8.80
CA ILE A 15 16.92 12.41 8.09
C ILE A 15 16.03 11.49 7.24
N GLY A 16 14.76 11.32 7.60
CA GLY A 16 13.87 10.31 7.05
C GLY A 16 14.07 8.93 7.69
N GLY A 17 13.57 7.88 7.03
CA GLY A 17 13.82 6.49 7.41
C GLY A 17 12.56 5.64 7.56
N ARG A 18 12.54 4.76 8.56
CA ARG A 18 11.48 3.76 8.74
C ARG A 18 10.98 3.72 10.17
N ILE A 19 9.65 3.80 10.33
CA ILE A 19 8.95 3.53 11.59
C ILE A 19 8.32 2.15 11.49
N THR A 20 8.73 1.24 12.37
CA THR A 20 8.08 -0.08 12.54
C THR A 20 7.16 -0.01 13.75
N LEU A 21 5.85 0.00 13.51
CA LEU A 21 4.82 0.10 14.55
C LEU A 21 4.30 -1.29 14.93
N PHE A 22 4.41 -1.64 16.21
CA PHE A 22 3.74 -2.83 16.77
C PHE A 22 2.49 -2.38 17.52
N GLN A 23 1.32 -2.77 17.01
CA GLN A 23 0.03 -2.43 17.59
C GLN A 23 -0.70 -3.68 18.08
N ALA A 24 -0.91 -3.77 19.39
CA ALA A 24 -1.55 -4.92 20.03
C ALA A 24 -2.99 -4.67 20.49
N THR A 25 -3.43 -3.41 20.55
CA THR A 25 -4.77 -3.02 21.06
C THR A 25 -5.37 -1.91 20.20
N LEU A 26 -6.62 -1.52 20.44
CA LEU A 26 -7.18 -0.34 19.78
C LEU A 26 -6.53 0.95 20.36
N PRO A 27 -6.07 1.91 19.52
CA PRO A 27 -5.57 3.20 19.99
C PRO A 27 -6.63 3.99 20.76
N ASN A 28 -6.64 3.93 22.10
CA ASN A 28 -7.69 4.49 22.94
C ASN A 28 -7.24 5.63 23.87
N ILE A 29 -5.95 5.98 23.88
CA ILE A 29 -5.38 7.04 24.73
C ILE A 29 -4.65 8.06 23.85
N GLY A 30 -4.94 9.34 24.07
CA GLY A 30 -4.32 10.48 23.38
C GLY A 30 -5.18 11.75 23.46
N PRO A 31 -4.71 12.87 22.88
CA PRO A 31 -5.49 14.10 22.84
C PRO A 31 -6.78 13.88 22.03
N SER A 32 -7.94 13.87 22.68
CA SER A 32 -9.22 13.52 22.02
C SER A 32 -9.56 14.41 20.82
N LYS A 33 -9.06 15.65 20.77
CA LYS A 33 -9.27 16.59 19.66
C LYS A 33 -8.40 16.29 18.43
N SER A 34 -7.38 15.44 18.57
CA SER A 34 -6.44 15.14 17.47
C SER A 34 -6.97 14.11 16.47
N GLY A 35 -8.10 13.43 16.74
CA GLY A 35 -8.59 12.33 15.91
C GLY A 35 -7.76 11.03 16.04
N SER A 36 -6.69 11.03 16.82
CA SER A 36 -5.83 9.84 16.99
C SER A 36 -6.40 8.74 17.88
N VAL A 37 -7.46 9.05 18.64
CA VAL A 37 -8.14 8.11 19.54
C VAL A 37 -9.31 7.47 18.81
N LEU A 38 -9.29 6.14 18.72
CA LEU A 38 -10.30 5.32 18.05
C LEU A 38 -11.23 4.68 19.09
N LYS A 39 -12.51 4.55 18.71
CA LYS A 39 -13.53 3.85 19.50
C LYS A 39 -13.85 2.51 18.83
N ASN A 40 -14.23 1.52 19.63
CA ASN A 40 -14.70 0.27 19.06
C ASN A 40 -16.06 0.51 18.39
N ARG A 41 -16.08 0.45 17.07
CA ARG A 41 -17.26 0.66 16.21
C ARG A 41 -17.82 -0.64 15.64
N GLU A 42 -17.17 -1.76 15.94
CA GLU A 42 -17.64 -3.07 15.51
C GLU A 42 -18.78 -3.52 16.42
N ASP A 43 -19.97 -3.69 15.85
CA ASP A 43 -21.10 -4.31 16.56
C ASP A 43 -21.07 -5.83 16.34
N VAL A 44 -20.96 -6.58 17.43
CA VAL A 44 -20.91 -8.04 17.41
C VAL A 44 -22.19 -8.64 16.82
N ASN A 45 -23.33 -7.96 16.96
CA ASN A 45 -24.63 -8.42 16.45
C ASN A 45 -24.74 -8.31 14.92
N ASN A 46 -23.92 -7.47 14.28
CA ASN A 46 -23.93 -7.32 12.81
C ASN A 46 -23.03 -8.34 12.10
N ARG A 47 -22.19 -9.11 12.82
CA ARG A 47 -21.33 -10.14 12.21
C ARG A 47 -22.12 -11.29 11.59
N THR A 48 -23.32 -11.59 12.09
CA THR A 48 -24.15 -12.74 11.67
C THR A 48 -25.28 -12.40 10.70
N VAL A 49 -25.69 -11.12 10.63
CA VAL A 49 -26.83 -10.66 9.81
C VAL A 49 -26.36 -10.10 8.44
N SER A 50 -25.09 -9.70 8.31
CA SER A 50 -24.61 -8.87 7.20
C SER A 50 -24.01 -9.59 5.99
N SER A 51 -24.16 -10.91 5.83
CA SER A 51 -23.62 -11.60 4.63
C SER A 51 -24.26 -11.13 3.31
N ASN A 52 -25.45 -10.52 3.37
CA ASN A 52 -26.24 -10.15 2.18
C ASN A 52 -26.47 -8.64 2.01
N ASN A 53 -25.97 -7.78 2.92
CA ASN A 53 -26.23 -6.34 2.86
C ASN A 53 -24.93 -5.53 2.95
N THR A 54 -24.30 -5.32 1.79
CA THR A 54 -23.03 -4.59 1.61
C THR A 54 -23.08 -3.17 2.17
N GLN A 55 -24.24 -2.52 2.21
CA GLN A 55 -24.39 -1.15 2.72
C GLN A 55 -24.11 -1.01 4.23
N VAL A 56 -24.23 -2.09 5.00
CA VAL A 56 -23.97 -2.09 6.46
C VAL A 56 -22.48 -2.25 6.78
N LEU A 57 -21.70 -2.85 5.86
CA LEU A 57 -20.27 -3.12 6.04
C LEU A 57 -19.36 -2.00 5.50
N THR A 58 -19.81 -1.24 4.49
CA THR A 58 -19.07 -0.12 3.91
C THR A 58 -18.55 0.88 4.95
N PRO A 59 -19.31 1.27 6.00
CA PRO A 59 -18.81 2.19 7.02
C PRO A 59 -17.62 1.67 7.83
N LEU A 60 -17.47 0.34 7.98
CA LEU A 60 -16.33 -0.27 8.70
C LEU A 60 -15.05 -0.30 7.87
N LEU A 61 -15.16 -0.20 6.54
CA LEU A 61 -14.02 -0.20 5.61
C LEU A 61 -13.39 1.19 5.47
N ASN A 62 -14.17 2.25 5.76
CA ASN A 62 -13.69 3.62 5.68
C ASN A 62 -12.98 4.05 6.98
N PRO A 63 -11.89 4.83 6.90
CA PRO A 63 -11.30 5.49 8.06
C PRO A 63 -12.32 6.38 8.78
N VAL A 64 -12.31 6.39 10.12
CA VAL A 64 -13.15 7.33 10.91
C VAL A 64 -12.53 8.70 11.09
N THR A 65 -11.26 8.86 10.73
CA THR A 65 -10.46 10.05 10.98
C THR A 65 -9.37 10.22 9.93
N ASP A 66 -9.12 11.47 9.55
CA ASP A 66 -8.04 11.84 8.65
C ASP A 66 -6.68 11.95 9.35
N PHE A 67 -6.60 11.78 10.68
CA PHE A 67 -5.34 11.92 11.42
C PHE A 67 -4.22 11.06 10.84
N TYR A 68 -4.49 9.78 10.56
CA TYR A 68 -3.50 8.86 10.01
C TYR A 68 -3.19 9.11 8.53
N LYS A 69 -4.16 9.62 7.75
CA LYS A 69 -3.96 10.07 6.37
C LYS A 69 -3.00 11.26 6.36
N ASN A 70 -3.31 12.30 7.14
CA ASN A 70 -2.52 13.53 7.24
C ASN A 70 -1.10 13.26 7.76
N LEU A 71 -0.97 12.46 8.82
CA LEU A 71 0.35 12.08 9.32
C LEU A 71 1.15 11.27 8.28
N GLY A 72 0.48 10.44 7.48
CA GLY A 72 1.12 9.72 6.37
C GLY A 72 1.64 10.66 5.27
N LEU A 73 0.90 11.73 4.96
CA LEU A 73 1.33 12.76 4.02
C LEU A 73 2.58 13.49 4.54
N GLU A 74 2.57 13.93 5.80
CA GLU A 74 3.73 14.56 6.45
C GLU A 74 4.96 13.64 6.49
N CYS A 75 4.76 12.36 6.80
CA CYS A 75 5.83 11.35 6.75
C CYS A 75 6.39 11.18 5.33
N SER A 76 5.52 11.17 4.30
CA SER A 76 5.95 11.02 2.91
C SER A 76 6.75 12.23 2.40
N GLU A 77 6.42 13.44 2.86
CA GLU A 77 7.20 14.65 2.57
C GLU A 77 8.61 14.56 3.17
N THR A 78 8.71 14.05 4.39
CA THR A 78 9.96 13.90 5.17
C THR A 78 10.69 12.58 4.94
N GLN A 79 10.32 11.81 3.91
CA GLN A 79 10.94 10.53 3.54
C GLN A 79 10.91 9.46 4.66
N ILE A 80 9.82 9.42 5.41
CA ILE A 80 9.56 8.42 6.46
C ILE A 80 8.53 7.40 5.97
N GLY A 81 8.92 6.13 5.90
CA GLY A 81 8.01 5.01 5.68
C GLY A 81 7.47 4.42 6.99
N VAL A 82 6.19 4.03 7.03
CA VAL A 82 5.57 3.42 8.22
C VAL A 82 5.07 2.01 7.92
N ASP A 83 5.68 1.02 8.56
CA ASP A 83 5.24 -0.37 8.54
C ASP A 83 4.48 -0.71 9.82
N ILE A 84 3.43 -1.53 9.72
CA ILE A 84 2.55 -1.84 10.85
C ILE A 84 2.47 -3.35 11.05
N PHE A 85 2.85 -3.80 12.24
CA PHE A 85 2.61 -5.16 12.74
C PHE A 85 1.43 -5.12 13.71
N ILE A 86 0.36 -5.81 13.37
CA ILE A 86 -0.88 -5.84 14.16
C ILE A 86 -0.96 -7.18 14.88
N LEU A 87 -0.76 -7.15 16.20
CA LEU A 87 -0.75 -8.30 17.11
C LEU A 87 -1.95 -8.22 18.06
N SER A 88 -3.12 -7.88 17.52
CA SER A 88 -4.34 -7.72 18.31
C SER A 88 -5.23 -8.95 18.22
N SER A 89 -5.68 -9.45 19.37
CA SER A 89 -6.72 -10.50 19.48
C SER A 89 -8.15 -9.93 19.39
N SER A 90 -8.28 -8.61 19.31
CA SER A 90 -9.58 -7.90 19.29
C SER A 90 -9.60 -6.84 18.17
N PHE A 91 -10.75 -6.22 17.96
CA PHE A 91 -10.90 -5.16 16.96
C PHE A 91 -9.84 -4.06 17.12
N ALA A 92 -9.04 -3.83 16.08
CA ALA A 92 -7.94 -2.85 16.06
C ALA A 92 -8.15 -1.71 15.07
N ASP A 93 -9.30 -1.66 14.39
CA ASP A 93 -9.67 -0.64 13.39
C ASP A 93 -8.60 -0.36 12.32
N ILE A 94 -8.17 -1.43 11.64
CA ILE A 94 -7.13 -1.38 10.58
C ILE A 94 -7.51 -0.41 9.47
N ALA A 95 -8.79 -0.29 9.15
CA ALA A 95 -9.30 0.66 8.16
C ALA A 95 -8.84 2.10 8.45
N SER A 96 -8.95 2.53 9.71
CA SER A 96 -8.54 3.89 10.14
C SER A 96 -7.04 4.09 10.21
N ILE A 97 -6.28 3.05 10.54
CA ILE A 97 -4.82 3.15 10.74
C ILE A 97 -4.05 2.92 9.44
N SER A 98 -4.53 2.04 8.55
CA SER A 98 -3.86 1.65 7.30
C SER A 98 -3.43 2.80 6.38
N PRO A 99 -4.13 3.96 6.30
CA PRO A 99 -3.73 5.03 5.39
C PRO A 99 -2.29 5.50 5.60
N ILE A 100 -1.79 5.55 6.84
CA ILE A 100 -0.42 6.00 7.11
C ILE A 100 0.62 5.10 6.42
N SER A 101 0.38 3.79 6.42
CA SER A 101 1.27 2.82 5.79
C SER A 101 1.10 2.81 4.27
N LYS A 102 -0.16 2.88 3.79
CA LYS A 102 -0.47 2.94 2.36
C LYS A 102 0.18 4.15 1.67
N ILE A 103 0.08 5.34 2.26
CA ILE A 103 0.61 6.58 1.68
C ILE A 103 2.13 6.59 1.70
N THR A 104 2.74 6.02 2.75
CA THR A 104 4.19 6.05 2.92
C THR A 104 4.94 4.88 2.26
N GLY A 105 4.24 4.06 1.48
CA GLY A 105 4.83 2.89 0.81
C GLY A 105 5.19 1.73 1.75
N GLY A 106 4.63 1.73 2.95
CA GLY A 106 4.85 0.70 3.96
C GLY A 106 4.03 -0.57 3.75
N SER A 107 4.28 -1.53 4.64
CA SER A 107 3.65 -2.85 4.69
C SER A 107 2.81 -3.01 5.96
N ILE A 108 1.69 -3.74 5.85
CA ILE A 108 0.82 -4.07 7.00
C ILE A 108 0.83 -5.58 7.19
N PHE A 109 1.33 -6.04 8.33
CA PHE A 109 1.35 -7.43 8.76
C PHE A 109 0.25 -7.64 9.81
N TYR A 110 -0.64 -8.60 9.58
CA TYR A 110 -1.78 -8.86 10.46
C TYR A 110 -1.72 -10.27 11.03
N TYR A 111 -1.66 -10.34 12.37
CA TYR A 111 -1.60 -11.58 13.16
C TYR A 111 -2.86 -11.74 14.05
N GLY A 112 -4.01 -11.33 13.53
CA GLY A 112 -5.29 -11.38 14.27
C GLY A 112 -6.18 -12.59 13.95
N ASN A 113 -7.48 -12.44 14.23
CA ASN A 113 -8.40 -13.54 14.48
C ASN A 113 -8.98 -14.23 13.22
N ASN A 114 -8.16 -14.97 12.47
CA ASN A 114 -8.60 -15.73 11.27
C ASN A 114 -8.45 -17.25 11.46
N GLY A 115 -9.21 -17.85 12.38
CA GLY A 115 -9.28 -19.32 12.57
C GLY A 115 -8.05 -20.00 13.20
N TYR A 116 -6.89 -19.34 13.15
CA TYR A 116 -5.62 -19.72 13.80
C TYR A 116 -5.08 -18.52 14.57
N ASN A 117 -5.80 -18.12 15.61
CA ASN A 117 -5.50 -16.90 16.36
C ASN A 117 -4.48 -17.16 17.50
N ILE A 118 -3.99 -16.08 18.11
CA ILE A 118 -3.06 -16.12 19.26
C ILE A 118 -3.62 -16.94 20.43
N GLN A 119 -4.95 -16.96 20.61
CA GLN A 119 -5.61 -17.67 21.71
C GLN A 119 -5.78 -19.18 21.45
N CYS A 120 -5.94 -19.59 20.19
CA CYS A 120 -6.22 -20.97 19.79
C CYS A 120 -4.95 -21.72 19.37
N SER A 121 -3.96 -21.03 18.79
CA SER A 121 -2.72 -21.63 18.31
C SER A 121 -1.52 -20.69 18.48
N PRO A 122 -1.16 -20.32 19.72
CA PRO A 122 -0.11 -19.33 20.00
C PRO A 122 1.23 -19.70 19.36
N GLY A 123 1.63 -20.98 19.43
CA GLY A 123 2.90 -21.44 18.86
C GLY A 123 3.01 -21.28 17.34
N ARG A 124 1.92 -21.47 16.59
CA ARG A 124 1.92 -21.29 15.12
C ARG A 124 1.98 -19.81 14.74
N VAL A 125 1.22 -18.96 15.44
CA VAL A 125 1.24 -17.52 15.21
C VAL A 125 2.60 -16.93 15.55
N LEU A 126 3.21 -17.38 16.66
CA LEU A 126 4.57 -17.00 17.05
C LEU A 126 5.59 -17.41 15.97
N ALA A 127 5.59 -18.67 15.53
CA ALA A 127 6.51 -19.14 14.49
C ALA A 127 6.36 -18.35 13.17
N ARG A 128 5.13 -18.02 12.78
CA ARG A 128 4.88 -17.16 11.61
C ARG A 128 5.41 -15.75 11.83
N PHE A 129 5.13 -15.14 12.97
CA PHE A 129 5.62 -13.80 13.31
C PHE A 129 7.15 -13.76 13.33
N GLU A 130 7.80 -14.75 13.94
CA GLU A 130 9.26 -14.85 13.97
C GLU A 130 9.84 -14.93 12.55
N SER A 131 9.31 -15.82 11.71
CA SER A 131 9.75 -15.96 10.32
C SER A 131 9.52 -14.67 9.50
N ASP A 132 8.34 -14.07 9.60
CA ASP A 132 8.00 -12.84 8.88
C ASP A 132 8.87 -11.67 9.35
N PHE A 133 9.13 -11.57 10.66
CA PHE A 133 9.89 -10.48 11.25
C PHE A 133 11.39 -10.64 10.99
N GLU A 134 11.93 -11.86 11.03
CA GLU A 134 13.31 -12.15 10.64
C GLU A 134 13.55 -11.76 9.18
N TYR A 135 12.63 -12.13 8.27
CA TYR A 135 12.69 -11.70 6.88
C TYR A 135 12.55 -10.18 6.74
N TYR A 136 11.63 -9.55 7.47
CA TYR A 136 11.44 -8.09 7.45
C TYR A 136 12.70 -7.30 7.87
N LEU A 137 13.49 -7.84 8.80
CA LEU A 137 14.74 -7.24 9.27
C LEU A 137 15.91 -7.49 8.32
N SER A 138 15.95 -8.66 7.68
CA SER A 138 17.07 -9.08 6.81
C SER A 138 16.88 -8.74 5.33
N ARG A 139 15.65 -8.51 4.88
CA ARG A 139 15.36 -8.14 3.48
C ARG A 139 16.01 -6.81 3.12
N SER A 140 16.40 -6.68 1.84
CA SER A 140 16.90 -5.42 1.30
C SER A 140 15.84 -4.31 1.41
N ILE A 141 16.27 -3.08 1.65
CA ILE A 141 15.41 -1.90 1.66
C ILE A 141 16.09 -0.75 0.93
N GLY A 142 15.30 0.08 0.23
CA GLY A 142 15.72 1.35 -0.33
C GLY A 142 14.97 2.51 0.33
N PHE A 143 15.68 3.61 0.57
CA PHE A 143 15.14 4.83 1.18
C PHE A 143 14.97 5.96 0.16
N GLU A 144 14.11 6.93 0.48
CA GLU A 144 13.89 8.15 -0.30
C GLU A 144 13.63 7.86 -1.78
N ALA A 145 12.84 6.80 -2.02
CA ALA A 145 12.69 6.25 -3.34
C ALA A 145 11.60 6.99 -4.13
N VAL A 146 11.79 7.04 -5.44
CA VAL A 146 10.78 7.51 -6.38
C VAL A 146 10.69 6.55 -7.55
N LEU A 147 9.46 6.19 -7.92
CA LEU A 147 9.16 5.36 -9.09
C LEU A 147 8.58 6.24 -10.18
N ARG A 148 9.21 6.22 -11.36
CA ARG A 148 8.72 6.88 -12.56
C ARG A 148 8.41 5.87 -13.65
N ILE A 149 7.25 6.00 -14.29
CA ILE A 149 6.89 5.15 -15.43
C ILE A 149 6.87 5.98 -16.70
N ARG A 150 7.72 5.59 -17.65
CA ARG A 150 7.74 6.10 -19.02
C ARG A 150 7.04 5.12 -19.94
N LYS A 151 6.42 5.68 -20.97
CA LYS A 151 5.58 4.98 -21.96
C LYS A 151 5.87 5.55 -23.33
N THR A 152 5.73 4.72 -24.38
CA THR A 152 5.70 5.21 -25.75
C THR A 152 4.60 6.27 -25.91
N LYS A 153 4.81 7.24 -26.82
CA LYS A 153 3.81 8.25 -27.17
C LYS A 153 2.51 7.57 -27.61
N GLY A 154 1.38 8.18 -27.30
CA GLY A 154 0.05 7.66 -27.62
C GLY A 154 -0.59 6.83 -26.51
N PHE A 155 0.15 6.47 -25.46
CA PHE A 155 -0.46 5.95 -24.24
C PHE A 155 -0.71 7.07 -23.22
N GLY A 156 -1.73 6.91 -22.38
CA GLY A 156 -1.99 7.69 -21.17
C GLY A 156 -1.88 6.83 -19.91
N ILE A 157 -1.67 7.45 -18.75
CA ILE A 157 -1.75 6.76 -17.45
C ILE A 157 -3.07 7.16 -16.80
N GLN A 158 -3.98 6.20 -16.62
CA GLN A 158 -5.30 6.46 -16.02
C GLN A 158 -5.27 6.37 -14.50
N SER A 159 -4.57 5.37 -13.95
CA SER A 159 -4.56 5.12 -12.51
C SER A 159 -3.37 4.28 -12.09
N PHE A 160 -2.85 4.60 -10.90
CA PHE A 160 -1.90 3.75 -10.19
C PHE A 160 -2.59 3.01 -9.05
N PHE A 161 -2.04 1.85 -8.70
CA PHE A 161 -2.47 1.02 -7.59
C PHE A 161 -1.28 0.44 -6.84
N GLY A 162 -1.35 0.46 -5.51
CA GLY A 162 -0.29 0.05 -4.60
C GLY A 162 -0.17 1.03 -3.41
N ASN A 163 0.85 0.83 -2.59
CA ASN A 163 1.15 1.70 -1.45
C ASN A 163 2.22 2.72 -1.89
N PHE A 164 1.83 3.98 -2.02
CA PHE A 164 2.69 5.10 -2.39
C PHE A 164 1.93 6.42 -2.19
N PHE A 165 2.65 7.52 -2.40
CA PHE A 165 2.07 8.83 -2.57
C PHE A 165 2.30 9.35 -3.99
N VAL A 166 1.25 9.82 -4.67
CA VAL A 166 1.38 10.36 -6.04
C VAL A 166 1.88 11.80 -5.96
N ARG A 167 3.04 12.09 -6.56
CA ARG A 167 3.59 13.46 -6.65
C ARG A 167 3.25 14.16 -7.97
N SER A 168 3.23 13.41 -9.07
CA SER A 168 2.81 13.90 -10.38
C SER A 168 2.15 12.77 -11.18
N VAL A 169 1.67 13.09 -12.39
CA VAL A 169 0.96 12.15 -13.29
C VAL A 169 1.75 10.86 -13.58
N ASP A 170 3.08 10.89 -13.49
CA ASP A 170 3.97 9.78 -13.81
C ASP A 170 5.00 9.47 -12.70
N LEU A 171 4.90 10.12 -11.54
CA LEU A 171 5.88 10.03 -10.45
C LEU A 171 5.23 9.66 -9.12
N LEU A 172 5.67 8.54 -8.57
CA LEU A 172 5.27 8.04 -7.27
C LEU A 172 6.40 8.24 -6.26
N ALA A 173 6.06 8.78 -5.09
CA ALA A 173 6.94 8.83 -3.93
C ALA A 173 6.80 7.55 -3.10
N LEU A 174 7.95 6.99 -2.76
CA LEU A 174 8.12 5.77 -2.01
C LEU A 174 9.15 6.04 -0.90
N PRO A 175 8.76 6.64 0.23
CA PRO A 175 9.67 6.90 1.35
C PRO A 175 10.54 5.70 1.69
N ASN A 176 9.92 4.51 1.71
CA ASN A 176 10.61 3.22 1.71
C ASN A 176 10.17 2.38 0.51
N CYS A 177 11.13 1.69 -0.10
CA CYS A 177 10.91 0.68 -1.12
C CYS A 177 11.44 -0.66 -0.62
N ASN A 178 10.61 -1.70 -0.65
CA ASN A 178 10.95 -3.06 -0.26
C ASN A 178 10.67 -4.02 -1.45
N PRO A 179 11.36 -5.17 -1.52
CA PRO A 179 11.25 -6.10 -2.65
C PRO A 179 9.87 -6.77 -2.78
N ASP A 180 9.06 -6.74 -1.72
CA ASP A 180 7.78 -7.44 -1.68
C ASP A 180 6.61 -6.54 -2.13
N SER A 181 6.86 -5.25 -2.37
CA SER A 181 5.84 -4.28 -2.77
C SER A 181 5.54 -4.38 -4.26
N GLY A 182 4.30 -4.73 -4.58
CA GLY A 182 3.78 -4.74 -5.95
C GLY A 182 3.05 -3.44 -6.30
N TYR A 183 3.17 -3.04 -7.57
CA TYR A 183 2.49 -1.88 -8.13
C TYR A 183 1.80 -2.28 -9.42
N ALA A 184 0.61 -1.73 -9.67
CA ALA A 184 -0.12 -1.91 -10.91
C ALA A 184 -0.50 -0.55 -11.50
N VAL A 185 -0.54 -0.46 -12.83
CA VAL A 185 -0.86 0.77 -13.55
C VAL A 185 -1.85 0.47 -14.65
N GLN A 186 -2.97 1.19 -14.65
CA GLN A 186 -3.94 1.14 -15.73
C GLN A 186 -3.57 2.21 -16.76
N LEU A 187 -3.39 1.75 -18.00
CA LEU A 187 -3.04 2.59 -19.14
C LEU A 187 -4.27 2.84 -20.03
N SER A 188 -4.23 3.94 -20.77
CA SER A 188 -5.13 4.22 -21.91
C SER A 188 -4.32 4.32 -23.19
N ILE A 189 -5.00 4.11 -24.32
CA ILE A 189 -4.47 4.43 -25.66
C ILE A 189 -5.22 5.70 -26.08
N ASP A 190 -4.48 6.82 -26.12
CA ASP A 190 -5.00 8.15 -26.39
C ASP A 190 -4.77 8.57 -27.86
N GLU A 191 -3.76 8.01 -28.52
CA GLU A 191 -3.47 8.22 -29.95
C GLU A 191 -3.38 6.88 -30.68
N GLU A 192 -3.71 6.86 -31.98
CA GLU A 192 -3.54 5.66 -32.81
C GLU A 192 -2.07 5.25 -32.94
N LEU A 193 -1.79 3.95 -32.84
CA LEU A 193 -0.42 3.42 -32.82
C LEU A 193 0.08 2.99 -34.22
N LYS A 194 -0.47 3.54 -35.31
CA LYS A 194 -0.22 3.09 -36.69
C LYS A 194 1.25 3.20 -37.12
N ASP A 195 1.98 4.14 -36.54
CA ASP A 195 3.39 4.40 -36.86
C ASP A 195 4.37 3.52 -36.06
N PHE A 196 3.85 2.73 -35.10
CA PHE A 196 4.67 1.92 -34.21
C PHE A 196 4.49 0.44 -34.50
N SER A 197 5.59 -0.26 -34.79
CA SER A 197 5.58 -1.72 -34.79
C SER A 197 5.61 -2.28 -33.38
N HIS A 198 6.26 -1.60 -32.44
CA HIS A 198 6.43 -1.99 -31.05
C HIS A 198 6.23 -0.79 -30.13
N VAL A 199 5.73 -1.06 -28.92
CA VAL A 199 5.56 -0.08 -27.86
C VAL A 199 6.36 -0.50 -26.63
N CYS A 200 6.94 0.47 -25.94
CA CYS A 200 7.84 0.24 -24.82
C CYS A 200 7.31 0.93 -23.56
N PHE A 201 7.49 0.25 -22.43
CA PHE A 201 7.25 0.79 -21.11
C PHE A 201 8.51 0.63 -20.28
N GLN A 202 8.83 1.67 -19.52
CA GLN A 202 10.02 1.69 -18.68
C GLN A 202 9.66 2.16 -17.28
N ALA A 203 9.88 1.31 -16.29
CA ALA A 203 9.80 1.64 -14.89
C ALA A 203 11.21 1.93 -14.36
N ALA A 204 11.42 3.12 -13.80
CA ALA A 204 12.69 3.51 -13.18
C ALA A 204 12.45 3.85 -11.71
N VAL A 205 13.12 3.13 -10.81
CA VAL A 205 13.13 3.38 -9.38
C VAL A 205 14.49 3.97 -9.01
N LEU A 206 14.48 5.23 -8.58
CA LEU A 206 15.63 5.90 -7.96
C LEU A 206 15.49 5.73 -6.45
N TYR A 207 16.53 5.25 -5.76
CA TYR A 207 16.51 5.04 -4.32
C TYR A 207 17.91 5.18 -3.71
N THR A 208 17.98 5.38 -2.40
CA THR A 208 19.22 5.33 -1.60
C THR A 208 19.35 3.95 -0.98
N SER A 209 20.47 3.25 -1.20
CA SER A 209 20.73 1.95 -0.60
C SER A 209 21.06 2.07 0.90
N THR A 210 21.08 0.93 1.60
CA THR A 210 21.53 0.87 3.01
C THR A 210 22.99 1.28 3.19
N ASP A 211 23.79 1.22 2.13
CA ASP A 211 25.20 1.64 2.12
C ASP A 211 25.36 3.15 1.84
N GLY A 212 24.25 3.89 1.69
CA GLY A 212 24.26 5.33 1.41
C GLY A 212 24.48 5.69 -0.07
N GLU A 213 24.39 4.72 -0.98
CA GLU A 213 24.56 4.97 -2.42
C GLU A 213 23.24 5.31 -3.09
N ARG A 214 23.24 6.36 -3.92
CA ARG A 214 22.10 6.69 -4.76
C ARG A 214 22.12 5.83 -6.02
N ARG A 215 21.16 4.90 -6.15
CA ARG A 215 21.07 3.93 -7.26
C ARG A 215 19.78 4.10 -8.05
N ILE A 216 19.83 3.74 -9.33
CA ILE A 216 18.65 3.68 -10.21
C ILE A 216 18.51 2.26 -10.73
N LYS A 217 17.36 1.63 -10.47
CA LYS A 217 16.97 0.35 -11.06
C LYS A 217 15.96 0.61 -12.18
N VAL A 218 16.24 0.07 -13.37
CA VAL A 218 15.40 0.27 -14.56
C VAL A 218 14.93 -1.06 -15.10
N HIS A 219 13.62 -1.18 -15.33
CA HIS A 219 13.00 -2.28 -16.06
C HIS A 219 12.39 -1.73 -17.34
N THR A 220 12.78 -2.29 -18.48
CA THR A 220 12.22 -1.93 -19.79
C THR A 220 11.55 -3.16 -20.39
N VAL A 221 10.29 -3.02 -20.78
CA VAL A 221 9.52 -4.06 -21.47
C VAL A 221 9.02 -3.51 -22.80
N SER A 222 8.92 -4.39 -23.81
CA SER A 222 8.47 -4.05 -25.15
C SER A 222 7.41 -5.03 -25.59
N PHE A 223 6.36 -4.53 -26.24
CA PHE A 223 5.25 -5.31 -26.77
C PHE A 223 5.02 -5.01 -28.25
N PRO A 224 4.68 -6.01 -29.08
CA PRO A 224 4.31 -5.77 -30.46
C PRO A 224 2.95 -5.09 -30.55
N VAL A 225 2.78 -4.21 -31.54
CA VAL A 225 1.49 -3.61 -31.87
C VAL A 225 0.76 -4.50 -32.85
N VAL A 226 -0.49 -4.82 -32.55
CA VAL A 226 -1.36 -5.69 -33.35
C VAL A 226 -2.64 -4.95 -33.72
N SER A 227 -3.23 -5.31 -34.87
CA SER A 227 -4.43 -4.65 -35.40
C SER A 227 -5.67 -5.54 -35.37
N THR A 228 -5.53 -6.81 -35.00
CA THR A 228 -6.64 -7.77 -34.92
C THR A 228 -6.97 -8.15 -33.48
N ILE A 229 -8.26 -8.29 -33.17
CA ILE A 229 -8.71 -8.68 -31.82
C ILE A 229 -8.27 -10.10 -31.44
N HIS A 230 -8.14 -11.00 -32.43
CA HIS A 230 -7.67 -12.36 -32.22
C HIS A 230 -6.25 -12.38 -31.67
N GLU A 231 -5.35 -11.54 -32.21
CA GLU A 231 -3.99 -11.41 -31.70
C GLU A 231 -3.97 -10.81 -30.29
N VAL A 232 -4.84 -9.84 -29.99
CA VAL A 232 -4.94 -9.27 -28.63
C VAL A 232 -5.35 -10.33 -27.62
N ILE A 233 -6.38 -11.13 -27.91
CA ILE A 233 -6.88 -12.16 -27.01
C ILE A 233 -5.83 -13.28 -26.81
N ASN A 234 -5.17 -13.70 -27.89
CA ASN A 234 -4.18 -14.78 -27.83
C ASN A 234 -2.91 -14.40 -27.05
N ASN A 235 -2.58 -13.09 -26.97
CA ASN A 235 -1.43 -12.59 -26.24
C ASN A 235 -1.78 -11.99 -24.87
N ALA A 236 -3.01 -12.16 -24.39
CA ALA A 236 -3.44 -11.63 -23.10
C ALA A 236 -2.90 -12.48 -21.94
N ASP A 237 -2.19 -11.84 -21.01
CA ASP A 237 -1.79 -12.46 -19.74
C ASP A 237 -2.98 -12.50 -18.77
N GLN A 238 -3.51 -13.70 -18.53
CA GLN A 238 -4.68 -13.91 -17.70
C GLN A 238 -4.42 -13.55 -16.23
N GLU A 239 -3.22 -13.80 -15.71
CA GLU A 239 -2.87 -13.50 -14.32
C GLU A 239 -2.78 -11.99 -14.11
N ALA A 240 -2.14 -11.27 -15.04
CA ALA A 240 -2.05 -9.82 -15.00
C ALA A 240 -3.42 -9.15 -15.11
N VAL A 241 -4.29 -9.67 -16.00
CA VAL A 241 -5.67 -9.18 -16.16
C VAL A 241 -6.48 -9.37 -14.88
N VAL A 242 -6.47 -10.58 -14.32
CA VAL A 242 -7.18 -10.88 -13.07
C VAL A 242 -6.65 -10.02 -11.92
N GLY A 243 -5.33 -9.89 -11.79
CA GLY A 243 -4.69 -9.06 -10.77
C GLY A 243 -5.14 -7.59 -10.85
N LEU A 244 -5.11 -7.00 -12.05
CA LEU A 244 -5.52 -5.60 -12.24
C LEU A 244 -7.01 -5.39 -11.97
N VAL A 245 -7.88 -6.31 -12.42
CA VAL A 245 -9.33 -6.23 -12.21
C VAL A 245 -9.68 -6.35 -10.73
N LEU A 246 -9.05 -7.29 -10.00
CA LEU A 246 -9.27 -7.45 -8.55
C LEU A 246 -8.88 -6.18 -7.79
N ILE A 247 -7.72 -5.61 -8.07
CA ILE A 247 -7.27 -4.39 -7.41
C ILE A 247 -8.20 -3.21 -7.72
N LYS A 248 -8.67 -3.11 -8.97
CA LYS A 248 -9.62 -2.07 -9.38
C LYS A 248 -10.96 -2.18 -8.67
N PHE A 249 -11.46 -3.41 -8.47
CA PHE A 249 -12.67 -3.68 -7.70
C PHE A 249 -12.55 -3.17 -6.26
N PHE A 250 -11.47 -3.54 -5.56
CA PHE A 250 -11.23 -3.08 -4.18
C PHE A 250 -11.04 -1.56 -4.06
N LYS A 251 -10.61 -0.86 -5.12
CA LYS A 251 -10.54 0.61 -5.14
C LYS A 251 -11.91 1.25 -5.37
N GLN A 252 -12.75 0.68 -6.24
CA GLN A 252 -14.08 1.26 -6.55
C GLN A 252 -15.05 1.20 -5.36
N ASP A 253 -14.98 0.16 -4.54
CA ASP A 253 -15.77 0.05 -3.30
C ASP A 253 -15.33 1.06 -2.22
N ASN A 254 -14.10 1.59 -2.35
CA ASN A 254 -13.53 2.62 -1.49
C ASN A 254 -13.43 3.95 -2.28
N LYS A 255 -14.56 4.53 -2.72
CA LYS A 255 -14.61 5.93 -3.19
C LYS A 255 -14.18 6.87 -2.05
N ILE A 256 -12.86 7.01 -1.90
CA ILE A 256 -12.17 7.92 -1.02
C ILE A 256 -11.29 8.75 -1.96
N ASP A 257 -11.74 9.97 -2.25
CA ASP A 257 -10.89 11.05 -2.76
C ASP A 257 -9.94 11.55 -1.63
#